data_AF-A0A7Y9ISE3-F1
#
_entry.id   AF-A0A7Y9ISE3-F1
#
_cell.length_a   1.000
_cell.length_b   1.000
_cell.length_c   1.000
_cell.angle_alpha   90.00
_cell.angle_beta   90.00
_cell.angle_gamma   90.00
#
_symmetry.space_group_name_H-M   'P 1'
#
loop_
_entity.id
_entity.type
_entity.pdbx_description
1 polymer ?
#
loop_
_entity_poly.entity_id
_entity_poly.type
_entity_poly.pdbx_seq_one_letter_code
_entity_poly.pdbx_strand_id
1 'polypeptide(L)'
;MSVKGTAATGAPLTSAAVNMTCANRAALAANTDAQGNFTTPPVSFSYPCIGTATKAPVTYRSILLSGANVNFTPLTDIFVEVVLAASTSGTASLTVAEFLAKIQSDATFATSVSSPSNVSNYRAAVIEVVRTQLIASGKSAAEADAILAAARNTNFESATFVANGTGLDKVLDDTKSVTQNPDGTVAAAVKAAAKARGDTLAPPASGGTGGTGGTGGTGGTGGTGG
;
A
#
# COMPACT_ATOMS: atom_id res chain seq x y z
N MET A 1 -9.64 3.40 -20.42
CA MET A 1 -8.36 2.66 -20.42
C MET A 1 -8.55 1.37 -19.61
N SER A 2 -7.75 0.33 -19.86
CA SER A 2 -7.78 -0.91 -19.06
C SER A 2 -6.67 -0.88 -18.02
N VAL A 3 -6.94 -1.46 -16.85
CA VAL A 3 -5.92 -1.74 -15.83
C VAL A 3 -5.45 -3.17 -16.01
N LYS A 4 -4.14 -3.40 -15.90
CA LYS A 4 -3.52 -4.72 -15.99
C LYS A 4 -2.69 -4.99 -14.74
N GLY A 5 -2.28 -6.23 -14.56
CA GLY A 5 -1.27 -6.60 -13.59
C GLY A 5 -1.39 -8.05 -13.20
N THR A 6 -0.82 -8.40 -12.05
CA THR A 6 -0.69 -9.79 -11.62
C THR A 6 -1.07 -9.93 -10.15
N ALA A 7 -1.75 -11.02 -9.78
CA ALA A 7 -1.93 -11.42 -8.39
C ALA A 7 -1.07 -12.66 -8.09
N ALA A 8 -0.25 -12.59 -7.03
CA ALA A 8 0.68 -13.67 -6.68
C ALA A 8 1.03 -13.66 -5.19
N THR A 9 1.29 -14.84 -4.63
CA THR A 9 1.83 -15.05 -3.27
C THR A 9 3.37 -15.25 -3.26
N GLY A 10 3.99 -15.20 -4.45
CA GLY A 10 5.23 -15.92 -4.81
C GLY A 10 4.94 -17.01 -5.85
N ALA A 11 3.69 -17.51 -5.88
CA ALA A 11 3.14 -18.27 -7.00
C ALA A 11 1.91 -17.57 -7.58
N PRO A 12 1.54 -17.82 -8.86
CA PRO A 12 0.32 -17.29 -9.46
C PRO A 12 -0.93 -17.54 -8.62
N LEU A 13 -1.69 -16.49 -8.32
CA LEU A 13 -3.05 -16.64 -7.79
C LEU A 13 -4.02 -16.78 -8.96
N THR A 14 -4.28 -18.02 -9.38
CA THR A 14 -5.17 -18.30 -10.53
C THR A 14 -6.65 -18.14 -10.19
N SER A 15 -7.46 -17.59 -11.10
CA SER A 15 -8.90 -17.39 -10.90
C SER A 15 -9.28 -16.54 -9.67
N ALA A 16 -8.35 -15.71 -9.19
CA ALA A 16 -8.63 -14.75 -8.13
C ALA A 16 -9.56 -13.65 -8.65
N ALA A 17 -10.53 -13.25 -7.83
CA ALA A 17 -11.43 -12.15 -8.15
C ALA A 17 -10.76 -10.82 -7.79
N VAL A 18 -10.48 -10.01 -8.80
CA VAL A 18 -9.91 -8.66 -8.66
C VAL A 18 -11.05 -7.65 -8.69
N ASN A 19 -11.14 -6.82 -7.65
CA ASN A 19 -12.12 -5.75 -7.53
C ASN A 19 -11.45 -4.49 -7.00
N MET A 20 -11.61 -3.36 -7.68
CA MET A 20 -11.13 -2.06 -7.22
C MET A 20 -12.18 -0.97 -7.41
N THR A 21 -12.10 0.08 -6.60
CA THR A 21 -12.90 1.29 -6.73
C THR A 21 -12.02 2.52 -6.72
N CYS A 22 -12.32 3.45 -7.62
CA CYS A 22 -11.53 4.64 -7.90
C CYS A 22 -12.11 5.91 -7.27
N ALA A 23 -11.33 6.99 -7.28
CA ALA A 23 -11.71 8.31 -6.74
C ALA A 23 -12.94 8.91 -7.43
N ASN A 24 -13.17 8.58 -8.72
CA ASN A 24 -14.40 8.95 -9.44
C ASN A 24 -15.51 7.89 -9.34
N ARG A 25 -15.42 6.96 -8.38
CA ARG A 25 -16.36 5.84 -8.16
C ARG A 25 -16.41 4.81 -9.29
N ALA A 26 -15.50 4.87 -10.27
CA ALA A 26 -15.39 3.82 -11.27
C ALA A 26 -15.05 2.49 -10.59
N ALA A 27 -15.76 1.43 -10.99
CA ALA A 27 -15.51 0.07 -10.56
C ALA A 27 -14.65 -0.66 -11.60
N LEU A 28 -13.63 -1.36 -11.12
CA LEU A 28 -12.73 -2.17 -11.92
C LEU A 28 -12.85 -3.61 -11.44
N ALA A 29 -13.22 -4.53 -12.33
CA ALA A 29 -13.35 -5.94 -12.00
C ALA A 29 -12.71 -6.82 -13.08
N ALA A 30 -12.06 -7.89 -12.64
CA ALA A 30 -11.49 -8.92 -13.50
C ALA A 30 -11.28 -10.23 -12.73
N ASN A 31 -10.95 -11.29 -13.44
CA ASN A 31 -10.40 -12.51 -12.87
C ASN A 31 -8.99 -12.71 -13.38
N THR A 32 -8.14 -13.30 -12.55
CA THR A 32 -6.80 -13.69 -12.99
C THR A 32 -6.80 -14.98 -13.80
N ASP A 33 -5.90 -15.06 -14.77
CA ASP A 33 -5.67 -16.25 -15.58
C ASP A 33 -4.78 -17.29 -14.85
N ALA A 34 -4.34 -18.33 -15.58
CA ALA A 34 -3.49 -19.39 -15.04
C ALA A 34 -2.08 -18.90 -14.64
N GLN A 35 -1.66 -17.74 -15.12
CA GLN A 35 -0.39 -17.08 -14.80
C GLN A 35 -0.58 -16.00 -13.73
N GLY A 36 -1.80 -15.84 -13.20
CA GLY A 36 -2.13 -14.82 -12.20
C GLY A 36 -2.33 -13.44 -12.81
N ASN A 37 -2.26 -13.29 -14.14
CA ASN A 37 -2.42 -12.00 -14.80
C ASN A 37 -3.89 -11.66 -14.96
N PHE A 38 -4.22 -10.38 -14.95
CA PHE A 38 -5.56 -9.89 -15.25
C PHE A 38 -5.51 -8.66 -16.15
N THR A 39 -6.62 -8.38 -16.81
CA THR A 39 -6.87 -7.12 -17.52
C THR A 39 -8.33 -6.76 -17.31
N THR A 40 -8.59 -5.55 -16.82
CA THR A 40 -9.96 -5.06 -16.63
C THR A 40 -10.57 -4.64 -17.96
N PRO A 41 -11.91 -4.69 -18.10
CA PRO A 41 -12.59 -3.99 -19.17
C PRO A 41 -12.19 -2.50 -19.22
N PRO A 42 -12.15 -1.88 -20.41
CA PRO A 42 -11.85 -0.46 -20.51
C PRO A 42 -12.90 0.40 -19.79
N VAL A 43 -12.46 1.28 -18.89
CA VAL A 43 -13.33 2.26 -18.22
C VAL A 43 -12.61 3.60 -18.05
N SER A 44 -13.37 4.67 -17.84
CA SER A 44 -12.82 5.97 -17.44
C SER A 44 -12.75 6.02 -15.91
N PHE A 45 -11.55 6.20 -15.36
CA PHE A 45 -11.32 6.25 -13.93
C PHE A 45 -10.35 7.36 -13.53
N SER A 46 -10.40 7.75 -12.26
CA SER A 46 -9.48 8.73 -11.66
C SER A 46 -8.75 8.11 -10.47
N TYR A 47 -7.46 8.40 -10.36
CA TYR A 47 -6.64 7.94 -9.24
C TYR A 47 -6.99 8.67 -7.94
N PRO A 48 -6.72 8.04 -6.79
CA PRO A 48 -6.28 6.65 -6.65
C PRO A 48 -7.43 5.64 -6.83
N CYS A 49 -7.08 4.39 -7.12
CA CYS A 49 -8.00 3.26 -7.03
C CYS A 49 -7.50 2.26 -6.00
N ILE A 50 -8.35 1.81 -5.08
CA ILE A 50 -7.99 0.81 -4.07
C ILE A 50 -8.87 -0.41 -4.22
N GLY A 51 -8.33 -1.59 -3.94
CA GLY A 51 -9.10 -2.82 -4.08
C GLY A 51 -8.40 -4.06 -3.57
N THR A 52 -8.93 -5.21 -3.98
CA THR A 52 -8.48 -6.53 -3.54
C THR A 52 -8.41 -7.53 -4.69
N ALA A 53 -7.48 -8.48 -4.59
CA ALA A 53 -7.54 -9.75 -5.30
C ALA A 53 -7.80 -10.88 -4.29
N THR A 54 -8.87 -11.65 -4.49
CA THR A 54 -9.33 -12.66 -3.53
C THR A 54 -9.34 -14.05 -4.16
N LYS A 55 -8.68 -14.99 -3.49
CA LYS A 55 -8.80 -16.44 -3.72
C LYS A 55 -8.59 -17.12 -2.38
N ALA A 56 -9.68 -17.60 -1.77
CA ALA A 56 -9.66 -18.15 -0.42
C ALA A 56 -8.51 -19.18 -0.24
N PRO A 57 -7.74 -19.09 0.86
CA PRO A 57 -7.89 -18.17 2.00
C PRO A 57 -7.26 -16.77 1.80
N VAL A 58 -6.59 -16.53 0.67
CA VAL A 58 -5.80 -15.32 0.44
C VAL A 58 -6.65 -14.16 -0.07
N THR A 59 -6.47 -13.00 0.56
CA THR A 59 -6.94 -11.71 0.05
C THR A 59 -5.79 -10.72 0.15
N TYR A 60 -5.33 -10.20 -0.98
CA TYR A 60 -4.35 -9.11 -1.01
C TYR A 60 -5.02 -7.81 -1.39
N ARG A 61 -4.70 -6.75 -0.66
CA ARG A 61 -5.06 -5.38 -1.04
C ARG A 61 -3.98 -4.80 -1.97
N SER A 62 -4.41 -3.86 -2.81
CA SER A 62 -3.49 -3.02 -3.58
C SER A 62 -4.13 -1.67 -3.87
N ILE A 63 -3.29 -0.71 -4.26
CA ILE A 63 -3.70 0.64 -4.62
C ILE A 63 -2.96 1.10 -5.88
N LEU A 64 -3.73 1.52 -6.88
CA LEU A 64 -3.25 2.14 -8.10
C LEU A 64 -3.24 3.66 -7.90
N LEU A 65 -2.05 4.21 -7.67
CA LEU A 65 -1.83 5.65 -7.43
C LEU A 65 -1.55 6.42 -8.73
N SER A 66 -1.08 5.73 -9.78
CA SER A 66 -0.87 6.29 -11.12
C SER A 66 -0.70 5.16 -12.15
N GLY A 67 -0.81 5.49 -13.44
CA GLY A 67 -0.57 4.53 -14.54
C GLY A 67 -1.63 3.43 -14.65
N ALA A 68 -1.39 2.44 -15.50
CA ALA A 68 -2.39 1.41 -15.83
C ALA A 68 -2.03 0.00 -15.35
N ASN A 69 -1.01 -0.14 -14.49
CA ASN A 69 -0.56 -1.43 -13.97
C ASN A 69 -0.63 -1.45 -12.44
N VAL A 70 -1.20 -2.52 -11.88
CA VAL A 70 -1.26 -2.76 -10.43
C VAL A 70 -1.14 -4.24 -10.10
N ASN A 71 -0.24 -4.57 -9.18
CA ASN A 71 -0.04 -5.93 -8.71
C ASN A 71 -0.79 -6.17 -7.39
N PHE A 72 -1.15 -7.42 -7.11
CA PHE A 72 -1.74 -7.88 -5.86
C PHE A 72 -0.89 -8.96 -5.23
N THR A 73 -0.01 -8.55 -4.32
CA THR A 73 1.01 -9.39 -3.69
C THR A 73 1.11 -9.09 -2.19
N PRO A 74 1.85 -9.89 -1.40
CA PRO A 74 2.16 -9.55 -0.03
C PRO A 74 2.73 -8.13 0.12
N LEU A 75 3.62 -7.72 -0.79
CA LEU A 75 4.23 -6.39 -0.75
C LEU A 75 3.21 -5.28 -0.98
N THR A 76 2.23 -5.48 -1.87
CA THR A 76 1.18 -4.47 -2.08
C THR A 76 0.17 -4.44 -0.94
N ASP A 77 -0.08 -5.56 -0.26
CA ASP A 77 -0.94 -5.58 0.93
C ASP A 77 -0.30 -4.84 2.11
N ILE A 78 1.02 -4.98 2.27
CA ILE A 78 1.83 -4.18 3.22
C ILE A 78 1.83 -2.70 2.79
N PHE A 79 1.95 -2.41 1.49
CA PHE A 79 1.90 -1.06 0.95
C PHE A 79 0.57 -0.35 1.24
N VAL A 80 -0.56 -1.05 1.07
CA VAL A 80 -1.87 -0.51 1.45
C VAL A 80 -1.92 -0.21 2.95
N GLU A 81 -1.39 -1.09 3.80
CA GLU A 81 -1.34 -0.83 5.24
C GLU A 81 -0.55 0.44 5.58
N VAL A 82 0.63 0.63 4.96
CA VAL A 82 1.44 1.85 5.10
C VAL A 82 0.67 3.08 4.66
N VAL A 83 0.01 3.03 3.50
CA VAL A 83 -0.78 4.16 2.96
C VAL A 83 -1.94 4.51 3.88
N LEU A 84 -2.68 3.52 4.38
CA LEU A 84 -3.82 3.71 5.26
C LEU A 84 -3.43 4.33 6.60
N ALA A 85 -2.31 3.89 7.17
CA ALA A 85 -1.73 4.47 8.39
C ALA A 85 -1.26 5.90 8.16
N ALA A 86 -0.46 6.13 7.12
CA ALA A 86 0.04 7.46 6.76
C ALA A 86 -1.05 8.43 6.32
N SER A 87 -2.26 7.97 6.01
CA SER A 87 -3.38 8.84 5.61
C SER A 87 -3.95 9.65 6.78
N THR A 88 -3.49 9.42 8.01
CA THR A 88 -3.89 10.15 9.22
C THR A 88 -2.67 10.55 10.03
N SER A 89 -2.84 11.47 10.98
CA SER A 89 -1.78 11.85 11.92
C SER A 89 -1.81 10.97 13.17
N GLY A 90 -0.63 10.71 13.75
CA GLY A 90 -0.51 9.93 14.97
C GLY A 90 -0.64 8.42 14.71
N THR A 91 -1.31 7.70 15.60
CA THR A 91 -1.46 6.23 15.52
C THR A 91 -2.82 5.80 14.97
N ALA A 92 -3.64 6.73 14.46
CA ALA A 92 -4.85 6.39 13.75
C ALA A 92 -4.53 5.73 12.41
N SER A 93 -5.51 5.07 11.79
CA SER A 93 -5.39 4.55 10.42
C SER A 93 -6.77 4.53 9.80
N LEU A 94 -6.84 4.84 8.51
CA LEU A 94 -8.10 4.67 7.78
C LEU A 94 -8.34 3.19 7.49
N THR A 95 -9.59 2.77 7.55
CA THR A 95 -10.03 1.56 6.86
C THR A 95 -10.04 1.78 5.36
N VAL A 96 -10.11 0.70 4.57
CA VAL A 96 -10.25 0.80 3.10
C VAL A 96 -11.49 1.62 2.71
N ALA A 97 -12.60 1.45 3.45
CA ALA A 97 -13.84 2.18 3.20
C ALA A 97 -13.69 3.68 3.50
N GLU A 98 -13.04 4.04 4.61
CA GLU A 98 -12.78 5.44 4.96
C GLU A 98 -11.79 6.09 3.99
N PHE A 99 -10.74 5.38 3.58
CA PHE A 99 -9.82 5.84 2.55
C PHE A 99 -10.55 6.11 1.23
N LEU A 100 -11.40 5.17 0.80
CA LEU A 100 -12.20 5.31 -0.41
C LEU A 100 -13.14 6.51 -0.31
N ALA A 101 -13.82 6.70 0.83
CA ALA A 101 -14.66 7.86 1.06
C ALA A 101 -13.84 9.18 1.03
N LYS A 102 -12.62 9.18 1.58
CA LYS A 102 -11.73 10.35 1.63
C LYS A 102 -11.27 10.76 0.23
N ILE A 103 -10.80 9.82 -0.59
CA ILE A 103 -10.33 10.13 -1.96
C ILE A 103 -11.47 10.57 -2.90
N GLN A 104 -12.71 10.16 -2.60
CA GLN A 104 -13.89 10.56 -3.36
C GLN A 104 -14.45 11.93 -2.94
N SER A 105 -14.20 12.37 -1.70
CA SER A 105 -14.73 13.63 -1.16
C SER A 105 -13.70 14.77 -1.13
N ASP A 106 -12.39 14.46 -1.18
CA ASP A 106 -11.32 15.44 -1.09
C ASP A 106 -10.29 15.22 -2.21
N ALA A 107 -10.42 16.03 -3.27
CA ALA A 107 -9.53 15.99 -4.42
C ALA A 107 -8.08 16.42 -4.08
N THR A 108 -7.91 17.29 -3.09
CA THR A 108 -6.58 17.70 -2.60
C THR A 108 -5.89 16.51 -1.93
N PHE A 109 -6.61 15.76 -1.09
CA PHE A 109 -6.13 14.51 -0.51
C PHE A 109 -5.81 13.47 -1.59
N ALA A 110 -6.73 13.23 -2.54
CA ALA A 110 -6.52 12.28 -3.63
C ALA A 110 -5.25 12.60 -4.46
N THR A 111 -5.01 13.88 -4.72
CA THR A 111 -3.79 14.35 -5.41
C THR A 111 -2.55 14.20 -4.54
N SER A 112 -2.64 14.56 -3.26
CA SER A 112 -1.50 14.52 -2.35
C SER A 112 -1.05 13.09 -2.03
N VAL A 113 -1.97 12.17 -1.75
CA VAL A 113 -1.64 10.77 -1.46
C VAL A 113 -1.00 10.06 -2.65
N SER A 114 -1.35 10.49 -3.87
CA SER A 114 -0.80 9.97 -5.12
C SER A 114 0.46 10.71 -5.59
N SER A 115 0.95 11.70 -4.82
CA SER A 115 2.12 12.49 -5.22
C SER A 115 3.39 11.64 -5.25
N PRO A 116 4.31 11.86 -6.20
CA PRO A 116 5.54 11.06 -6.31
C PRO A 116 6.37 10.99 -5.03
N SER A 117 6.42 12.07 -4.25
CA SER A 117 7.12 12.11 -2.96
C SER A 117 6.48 11.19 -1.92
N ASN A 118 5.16 11.24 -1.77
CA ASN A 118 4.45 10.37 -0.83
C ASN A 118 4.53 8.90 -1.26
N VAL A 119 4.32 8.62 -2.55
CA VAL A 119 4.46 7.27 -3.11
C VAL A 119 5.86 6.70 -2.84
N SER A 120 6.92 7.49 -3.06
CA SER A 120 8.30 7.09 -2.77
C SER A 120 8.50 6.78 -1.27
N ASN A 121 7.96 7.62 -0.39
CA ASN A 121 8.03 7.39 1.06
C ASN A 121 7.29 6.11 1.49
N TYR A 122 6.12 5.84 0.90
CA TYR A 122 5.37 4.62 1.16
C TYR A 122 6.14 3.38 0.71
N ARG A 123 6.75 3.41 -0.48
CA ARG A 123 7.59 2.31 -0.98
C ARG A 123 8.79 2.10 -0.05
N ALA A 124 9.49 3.16 0.33
CA ALA A 124 10.61 3.08 1.25
C ALA A 124 10.21 2.48 2.61
N ALA A 125 9.04 2.86 3.14
CA ALA A 125 8.49 2.30 4.37
C ALA A 125 8.22 0.79 4.26
N VAL A 126 7.62 0.32 3.15
CA VAL A 126 7.41 -1.11 2.90
C VAL A 126 8.73 -1.87 2.88
N ILE A 127 9.71 -1.35 2.14
CA ILE A 127 11.02 -2.01 2.04
C ILE A 127 11.70 -2.10 3.40
N GLU A 128 11.67 -1.04 4.21
CA GLU A 128 12.23 -1.07 5.56
C GLU A 128 11.50 -2.05 6.49
N VAL A 129 10.17 -2.17 6.39
CA VAL A 129 9.40 -3.17 7.15
C VAL A 129 9.89 -4.57 6.83
N VAL A 130 9.98 -4.93 5.54
CA VAL A 130 10.42 -6.27 5.12
C VAL A 130 11.88 -6.50 5.48
N ARG A 131 12.73 -5.48 5.33
CA ARG A 131 14.14 -5.52 5.72
C ARG A 131 14.31 -5.83 7.20
N THR A 132 13.55 -5.19 8.09
CA THR A 132 13.57 -5.46 9.52
C THR A 132 13.14 -6.90 9.83
N GLN A 133 12.12 -7.44 9.14
CA GLN A 133 11.70 -8.83 9.33
C GLN A 133 12.78 -9.83 8.90
N LEU A 134 13.45 -9.57 7.77
CA LEU A 134 14.59 -10.39 7.30
C LEU A 134 15.75 -10.39 8.30
N ILE A 135 16.08 -9.23 8.86
CA ILE A 135 17.15 -9.13 9.87
C ILE A 135 16.75 -9.83 11.16
N ALA A 136 15.50 -9.67 11.60
CA ALA A 136 14.98 -10.34 12.78
C ALA A 136 14.97 -11.88 12.62
N SER A 137 14.87 -12.39 11.39
CA SER A 137 14.99 -13.82 11.08
C SER A 137 16.44 -14.32 10.99
N GLY A 138 17.44 -13.48 11.31
CA GLY A 138 18.85 -13.86 11.36
C GLY A 138 19.66 -13.53 10.10
N LYS A 139 19.11 -12.84 9.10
CA LYS A 139 19.90 -12.37 7.95
C LYS A 139 20.71 -11.13 8.33
N SER A 140 21.89 -10.97 7.74
CA SER A 140 22.64 -9.72 7.84
C SER A 140 21.94 -8.59 7.07
N ALA A 141 22.29 -7.34 7.41
CA ALA A 141 21.84 -6.16 6.68
C ALA A 141 22.14 -6.26 5.17
N ALA A 142 23.33 -6.71 4.80
CA ALA A 142 23.74 -6.85 3.41
C ALA A 142 22.93 -7.91 2.64
N GLU A 143 22.63 -9.05 3.27
CA GLU A 143 21.79 -10.08 2.66
C GLU A 143 20.34 -9.61 2.49
N ALA A 144 19.79 -8.91 3.49
CA ALA A 144 18.44 -8.36 3.40
C ALA A 144 18.34 -7.33 2.27
N ASP A 145 19.34 -6.45 2.14
CA ASP A 145 19.38 -5.46 1.07
C ASP A 145 19.56 -6.10 -0.32
N ALA A 146 20.34 -7.18 -0.43
CA ALA A 146 20.48 -7.94 -1.67
C ALA A 146 19.16 -8.61 -2.11
N ILE A 147 18.42 -9.21 -1.16
CA ILE A 147 17.09 -9.78 -1.43
C ILE A 147 16.13 -8.72 -1.94
N LEU A 148 16.15 -7.52 -1.34
CA LEU A 148 15.21 -6.45 -1.65
C LEU A 148 15.62 -5.58 -2.84
N ALA A 149 16.78 -5.81 -3.44
CA ALA A 149 17.35 -4.97 -4.49
C ALA A 149 16.38 -4.78 -5.67
N ALA A 150 15.72 -5.84 -6.13
CA ALA A 150 14.75 -5.74 -7.23
C ALA A 150 13.53 -4.89 -6.85
N ALA A 151 13.01 -5.04 -5.62
CA ALA A 151 11.88 -4.24 -5.13
C ALA A 151 12.25 -2.79 -4.81
N ARG A 152 13.53 -2.48 -4.53
CA ARG A 152 14.04 -1.10 -4.40
C ARG A 152 14.18 -0.42 -5.76
N ASN A 153 14.67 -1.15 -6.76
CA ASN A 153 14.98 -0.61 -8.09
C ASN A 153 13.78 -0.61 -9.04
N THR A 154 12.66 -1.22 -8.65
CA THR A 154 11.42 -1.26 -9.43
C THR A 154 10.22 -0.87 -8.56
N ASN A 155 9.20 -0.27 -9.16
CA ASN A 155 7.95 0.04 -8.48
C ASN A 155 7.17 -1.28 -8.30
N PHE A 156 7.40 -2.01 -7.20
CA PHE A 156 6.84 -3.35 -7.00
C PHE A 156 5.31 -3.42 -7.13
N GLU A 157 4.62 -2.31 -6.88
CA GLU A 157 3.17 -2.22 -6.98
C GLU A 157 2.66 -2.07 -8.42
N SER A 158 3.49 -1.65 -9.38
CA SER A 158 3.07 -1.38 -10.76
C SER A 158 4.00 -1.96 -11.84
N ALA A 159 5.15 -2.52 -11.47
CA ALA A 159 6.09 -3.12 -12.40
C ALA A 159 5.51 -4.41 -13.00
N THR A 160 5.86 -4.70 -14.25
CA THR A 160 5.47 -5.96 -14.88
C THR A 160 6.00 -7.12 -14.07
N PHE A 161 5.09 -7.99 -13.65
CA PHE A 161 5.41 -9.16 -12.85
C PHE A 161 5.35 -10.40 -13.74
N VAL A 162 6.35 -11.27 -13.63
CA VAL A 162 6.38 -12.57 -14.31
C VAL A 162 6.46 -13.61 -13.21
N ALA A 163 5.37 -14.35 -13.02
CA ALA A 163 5.30 -15.35 -11.97
C ALA A 163 6.24 -16.54 -12.23
N ASN A 164 6.85 -17.07 -11.17
CA ASN A 164 7.95 -18.05 -11.23
C ASN A 164 9.16 -17.55 -12.04
N GLY A 165 9.41 -16.24 -11.98
CA GLY A 165 10.44 -15.52 -12.73
C GLY A 165 11.60 -15.05 -11.85
N THR A 166 12.38 -14.11 -12.38
CA THR A 166 13.42 -13.40 -11.61
C THR A 166 12.90 -12.04 -11.14
N GLY A 167 13.73 -11.27 -10.42
CA GLY A 167 13.36 -9.93 -9.97
C GLY A 167 12.32 -9.97 -8.84
N LEU A 168 11.17 -9.31 -9.03
CA LEU A 168 10.14 -9.17 -7.98
C LEU A 168 9.56 -10.50 -7.51
N ASP A 169 9.44 -11.49 -8.39
CA ASP A 169 8.95 -12.81 -8.03
C ASP A 169 9.89 -13.50 -7.04
N LYS A 170 11.20 -13.46 -7.33
CA LYS A 170 12.24 -13.91 -6.40
C LYS A 170 12.19 -13.15 -5.06
N VAL A 171 11.89 -11.85 -5.06
CA VAL A 171 11.70 -11.10 -3.80
C VAL A 171 10.55 -11.69 -2.99
N LEU A 172 9.41 -12.01 -3.63
CA LEU A 172 8.28 -12.61 -2.93
C LEU A 172 8.65 -13.97 -2.34
N ASP A 173 9.36 -14.81 -3.09
CA ASP A 173 9.82 -16.11 -2.62
C ASP A 173 10.80 -16.00 -1.46
N ASP A 174 11.81 -15.14 -1.58
CA ASP A 174 12.86 -14.96 -0.55
C ASP A 174 12.30 -14.32 0.74
N THR A 175 11.21 -13.55 0.64
CA THR A 175 10.59 -12.86 1.77
C THR A 175 9.37 -13.59 2.33
N LYS A 176 8.91 -14.66 1.69
CA LYS A 176 7.69 -15.39 2.06
C LYS A 176 7.69 -15.85 3.51
N SER A 177 8.79 -16.45 3.97
CA SER A 177 8.88 -17.01 5.33
C SER A 177 8.83 -15.97 6.45
N VAL A 178 9.10 -14.69 6.14
CA VAL A 178 9.09 -13.60 7.13
C VAL A 178 7.91 -12.64 6.96
N THR A 179 7.24 -12.67 5.80
CA THR A 179 6.12 -11.77 5.49
C THR A 179 4.75 -12.46 5.57
N GLN A 180 4.69 -13.77 5.37
CA GLN A 180 3.44 -14.51 5.20
C GLN A 180 3.29 -15.64 6.23
N ASN A 181 2.03 -15.96 6.52
CA ASN A 181 1.63 -17.20 7.18
C ASN A 181 1.72 -18.41 6.20
N PRO A 182 1.66 -19.66 6.69
CA PRO A 182 1.67 -20.84 5.83
C PRO A 182 0.54 -20.88 4.78
N ASP A 183 -0.59 -20.21 5.04
CA ASP A 183 -1.71 -20.10 4.12
C ASP A 183 -1.54 -19.01 3.04
N GLY A 184 -0.41 -18.29 3.07
CA GLY A 184 -0.09 -17.20 2.16
C GLY A 184 -0.65 -15.84 2.57
N THR A 185 -1.42 -15.72 3.66
CA THR A 185 -1.85 -14.39 4.13
C THR A 185 -0.67 -13.62 4.73
N VAL A 186 -0.66 -12.28 4.59
CA VAL A 186 0.38 -11.46 5.25
C VAL A 186 0.24 -11.58 6.77
N ALA A 187 1.34 -11.90 7.45
CA ALA A 187 1.35 -12.13 8.89
C ALA A 187 0.95 -10.86 9.67
N ALA A 188 0.19 -11.03 10.75
CA ALA A 188 -0.34 -9.90 11.53
C ALA A 188 0.75 -8.99 12.10
N ALA A 189 1.88 -9.56 12.55
CA ALA A 189 3.03 -8.80 13.04
C ALA A 189 3.64 -7.90 11.95
N VAL A 190 3.62 -8.36 10.69
CA VAL A 190 4.13 -7.61 9.54
C VAL A 190 3.18 -6.46 9.20
N LYS A 191 1.85 -6.68 9.26
CA LYS A 191 0.86 -5.60 9.14
C LYS A 191 1.01 -4.57 10.25
N ALA A 192 1.21 -5.00 11.49
CA ALA A 192 1.44 -4.10 12.61
C ALA A 192 2.73 -3.26 12.43
N ALA A 193 3.82 -3.86 11.95
CA ALA A 193 5.05 -3.16 11.63
C ALA A 193 4.86 -2.17 10.46
N ALA A 194 4.09 -2.55 9.45
CA ALA A 194 3.73 -1.70 8.32
C ALA A 194 2.95 -0.46 8.77
N LYS A 195 1.94 -0.68 9.61
CA LYS A 195 1.16 0.40 10.22
C LYS A 195 2.06 1.33 11.04
N ALA A 196 2.86 0.79 11.96
CA ALA A 196 3.78 1.57 12.79
C ALA A 196 4.76 2.39 11.93
N ARG A 197 5.20 1.86 10.78
CA ARG A 197 6.05 2.63 9.86
C ARG A 197 5.27 3.72 9.15
N GLY A 198 4.05 3.44 8.71
CA GLY A 198 3.15 4.43 8.11
C GLY A 198 2.82 5.59 9.05
N ASP A 199 2.61 5.31 10.34
CA ASP A 199 2.34 6.30 11.40
C ASP A 199 3.48 7.34 11.55
N THR A 200 4.69 7.03 11.09
CA THR A 200 5.84 7.96 11.12
C THR A 200 5.93 8.88 9.91
N LEU A 201 5.11 8.66 8.89
CA LEU A 201 5.12 9.46 7.66
C LEU A 201 4.24 10.69 7.83
N ALA A 202 4.63 11.78 7.16
CA ALA A 202 3.78 12.97 7.11
C ALA A 202 2.47 12.66 6.39
N PRO A 203 1.31 13.03 6.95
CA PRO A 203 0.04 12.77 6.30
C PRO A 203 -0.11 13.58 5.00
N PRO A 204 -0.77 13.03 3.97
CA PRO A 204 -1.10 13.77 2.76
C PRO A 204 -1.88 15.05 3.10
N ALA A 205 -1.60 16.11 2.35
CA ALA A 205 -2.33 17.35 2.46
C ALA A 205 -3.81 17.10 2.12
N SER A 206 -4.72 17.61 2.94
CA SER A 206 -6.17 17.52 2.74
C SER A 206 -6.76 18.90 2.49
N GLY A 207 -7.69 19.01 1.56
CA GLY A 207 -8.45 20.23 1.31
C GLY A 207 -9.52 20.37 2.37
N GLY A 208 -9.44 21.41 3.20
CA GLY A 208 -10.46 21.65 4.21
C GLY A 208 -11.77 22.11 3.58
N THR A 209 -12.86 21.36 3.79
CA THR A 209 -14.14 21.99 4.07
C THR A 209 -14.20 22.15 5.59
N GLY A 210 -14.24 23.39 6.08
CA GLY A 210 -13.84 23.74 7.45
C GLY A 210 -14.62 23.12 8.63
N GLY A 211 -14.01 23.28 9.82
CA GLY A 211 -14.55 23.03 11.19
C GLY A 211 -14.19 21.64 11.75
N THR A 212 -13.61 21.42 12.93
CA THR A 212 -13.47 22.18 14.20
C THR A 212 -12.31 21.57 15.03
N GLY A 213 -11.55 22.38 15.77
CA GLY A 213 -10.76 21.86 16.91
C GLY A 213 -9.35 22.41 17.11
N GLY A 214 -9.19 23.73 17.20
CA GLY A 214 -8.02 24.34 17.86
C GLY A 214 -8.38 24.73 19.29
N THR A 215 -8.19 23.82 20.24
CA THR A 215 -7.95 24.12 21.67
C THR A 215 -6.69 24.98 21.78
N GLY A 216 -6.50 25.93 22.70
CA GLY A 216 -7.26 26.42 23.84
C GLY A 216 -6.48 27.63 24.38
N GLY A 217 -7.18 28.60 24.95
CA GLY A 217 -6.54 29.74 25.62
C GLY A 217 -5.78 29.29 26.87
N THR A 218 -4.61 29.89 27.09
CA THR A 218 -4.02 30.14 28.42
C THR A 218 -3.40 31.54 28.27
N GLY A 219 -3.84 32.59 28.95
CA GLY A 219 -4.04 32.67 30.40
C GLY A 219 -2.81 33.40 30.96
N GLY A 220 -2.98 34.65 31.35
CA GLY A 220 -1.89 35.56 31.68
C GLY A 220 -1.16 35.27 33.00
N THR A 221 0.00 35.89 33.10
CA THR A 221 0.74 36.26 34.32
C THR A 221 1.47 37.53 33.90
N GLY A 222 1.24 38.70 34.51
CA GLY A 222 1.35 38.98 35.94
C GLY A 222 2.58 39.88 36.07
N GLY A 223 2.35 41.16 36.34
CA GLY A 223 3.42 42.17 36.39
C GLY A 223 4.41 41.96 37.52
N THR A 224 5.61 42.50 37.34
CA THR A 224 6.51 42.92 38.43
C THR A 224 7.48 43.98 37.90
N GLY A 225 7.40 45.18 38.48
CA GLY A 225 8.54 45.97 38.97
C GLY A 225 9.52 46.58 37.96
N GLY A 226 9.52 47.91 37.91
CA GLY A 226 10.55 48.76 37.29
C GLY A 226 10.07 50.19 37.17
#